data_AF-A0A7W0GZS8-F1
#
_entry.id   AF-A0A7W0GZS8-F1
#
_cell.length_a   1.000
_cell.length_b   1.000
_cell.length_c   1.000
_cell.angle_alpha   90.00
_cell.angle_beta   90.00
_cell.angle_gamma   90.00
#
_symmetry.space_group_name_H-M   'P 1'
#
loop_
_entity.id
_entity.type
_entity.pdbx_description
1 polymer ?
#
loop_
_entity_poly.entity_id
_entity_poly.type
_entity_poly.pdbx_seq_one_letter_code
_entity_poly.pdbx_strand_id
1 'polypeptide(L)'
;MRAVPTTAQAKVERALDLFNGSSHQRTIAGLARTLGTPLVSAQPDTAQGSQVSVVVAWELSWYRYRVDLGDEGDPVMMLDKGEEIEQLDEGLRDWNARLDADGRVLAGHSVNDGGSEA
;
A
#
# COMPACT_ATOMS: atom_id res chain seq x y z
N MET A 1 3.83 -21.40 -9.86
CA MET A 1 5.05 -20.62 -9.53
C MET A 1 5.24 -19.52 -10.55
N ARG A 2 4.64 -18.35 -10.29
CA ARG A 2 4.93 -17.12 -11.05
C ARG A 2 6.27 -16.53 -10.60
N ALA A 3 7.06 -15.99 -11.53
CA ALA A 3 8.30 -15.32 -11.19
C ALA A 3 8.01 -14.04 -10.36
N VAL A 4 8.69 -13.91 -9.21
CA VAL A 4 8.63 -12.70 -8.39
C VAL A 4 9.43 -11.59 -9.08
N PRO A 5 8.85 -10.38 -9.28
CA PRO A 5 9.59 -9.25 -9.82
C PRO A 5 10.82 -8.92 -8.98
N THR A 6 11.93 -8.52 -9.61
CA THR A 6 13.20 -8.29 -8.91
C THR A 6 13.40 -6.85 -8.46
N THR A 7 12.84 -5.87 -9.19
CA THR A 7 12.94 -4.44 -8.86
C THR A 7 11.90 -4.01 -7.84
N ALA A 8 12.25 -3.06 -6.96
CA ALA A 8 11.32 -2.50 -5.96
C ALA A 8 10.01 -1.97 -6.58
N GLN A 9 10.10 -1.17 -7.65
CA GLN A 9 8.93 -0.62 -8.34
C GLN A 9 7.98 -1.72 -8.85
N ALA A 10 8.50 -2.69 -9.62
CA ALA A 10 7.67 -3.77 -10.14
C ALA A 10 7.06 -4.66 -9.04
N LYS A 11 7.73 -4.79 -7.88
CA LYS A 11 7.15 -5.47 -6.71
C LYS A 11 5.97 -4.69 -6.15
N VAL A 12 6.11 -3.37 -5.99
CA VAL A 12 5.03 -2.48 -5.52
C VAL A 12 3.84 -2.54 -6.47
N GLU A 13 4.06 -2.33 -7.77
CA GLU A 13 2.98 -2.40 -8.77
C GLU A 13 2.24 -3.74 -8.71
N ARG A 14 2.98 -4.85 -8.67
CA ARG A 14 2.41 -6.18 -8.57
C ARG A 14 1.64 -6.40 -7.27
N ALA A 15 2.15 -5.88 -6.15
CA ALA A 15 1.50 -5.98 -4.86
C ALA A 15 0.19 -5.21 -4.82
N LEU A 16 0.15 -4.01 -5.41
CA LEU A 16 -1.07 -3.22 -5.51
C LEU A 16 -2.13 -3.89 -6.41
N ASP A 17 -1.71 -4.56 -7.49
CA ASP A 17 -2.62 -5.38 -8.30
C ASP A 17 -3.26 -6.51 -7.48
N LEU A 18 -2.45 -7.22 -6.68
CA LEU A 18 -2.95 -8.27 -5.79
C LEU A 18 -3.89 -7.71 -4.72
N PHE A 19 -3.50 -6.61 -4.09
CA PHE A 19 -4.32 -5.91 -3.10
C PHE A 19 -5.68 -5.51 -3.69
N ASN A 20 -5.70 -4.91 -4.87
CA ASN A 20 -6.91 -4.49 -5.58
C ASN A 20 -7.82 -5.66 -6.00
N GLY A 21 -7.26 -6.86 -6.18
CA GLY A 21 -8.01 -8.08 -6.46
C GLY A 21 -8.57 -8.76 -5.20
N SER A 22 -8.12 -8.36 -4.01
CA SER A 22 -8.53 -8.96 -2.74
C SER A 22 -9.85 -8.40 -2.21
N SER A 23 -10.43 -9.07 -1.20
CA SER A 23 -11.61 -8.56 -0.48
C SER A 23 -11.31 -7.26 0.29
N HIS A 24 -10.05 -7.02 0.67
CA HIS A 24 -9.63 -5.83 1.43
C HIS A 24 -9.81 -4.54 0.65
N GLN A 25 -9.72 -4.57 -0.69
CA GLN A 25 -9.97 -3.41 -1.54
C GLN A 25 -11.35 -2.81 -1.27
N ARG A 26 -12.39 -3.66 -1.20
CA ARG A 26 -13.77 -3.19 -0.97
C ARG A 26 -13.96 -2.63 0.44
N THR A 27 -13.29 -3.22 1.43
CA THR A 27 -13.29 -2.72 2.81
C THR A 27 -12.67 -1.32 2.87
N ILE A 28 -11.48 -1.13 2.28
CA ILE A 28 -10.80 0.17 2.24
C ILE A 28 -11.62 1.20 1.48
N ALA A 29 -12.17 0.85 0.32
CA ALA A 29 -13.05 1.74 -0.43
C ALA A 29 -14.30 2.16 0.37
N GLY A 30 -14.85 1.26 1.18
CA GLY A 30 -15.95 1.55 2.09
C GLY A 30 -15.55 2.52 3.21
N LEU A 31 -14.40 2.29 3.85
CA LEU A 31 -13.88 3.17 4.89
C LEU A 31 -13.58 4.58 4.35
N ALA A 32 -13.01 4.69 3.16
CA ALA A 32 -12.70 5.97 2.52
C ALA A 32 -13.94 6.84 2.26
N ARG A 33 -15.13 6.25 2.08
CA ARG A 33 -16.38 7.02 1.93
C ARG A 33 -16.78 7.74 3.22
N THR A 34 -16.42 7.19 4.38
CA THR A 34 -16.77 7.73 5.69
C THR A 34 -15.65 8.60 6.25
N LEU A 35 -14.40 8.17 6.07
CA LEU A 35 -13.22 8.79 6.68
C LEU A 35 -12.50 9.77 5.72
N GLY A 36 -12.90 9.84 4.45
CA GLY A 36 -12.28 10.67 3.43
C GLY A 36 -11.10 9.99 2.73
N THR A 37 -10.27 10.78 2.06
CA THR A 37 -9.13 10.29 1.29
C THR A 37 -8.00 9.80 2.20
N PRO A 38 -7.57 8.53 2.10
CA PRO A 38 -6.46 8.04 2.89
C PRO A 38 -5.09 8.43 2.32
N LEU A 39 -4.09 8.47 3.18
CA LEU A 39 -2.69 8.31 2.82
C LEU A 39 -2.41 6.83 2.56
N VAL A 40 -1.65 6.50 1.51
CA VAL A 40 -1.33 5.11 1.18
C VAL A 40 0.16 4.95 0.92
N SER A 41 0.75 3.92 1.53
CA SER A 41 2.15 3.53 1.34
C SER A 41 2.23 2.09 0.87
N ALA A 42 3.17 1.78 -0.02
CA ALA A 42 3.53 0.44 -0.42
C ALA A 42 5.05 0.29 -0.48
N GLN A 43 5.61 -0.57 0.37
CA GLN A 43 7.06 -0.68 0.58
C GLN A 43 7.50 -2.15 0.50
N PRO A 44 8.44 -2.51 -0.39
CA PRO A 44 9.03 -3.83 -0.39
C PRO A 44 9.72 -4.12 0.95
N ASP A 45 9.53 -5.32 1.47
CA ASP A 45 10.24 -5.75 2.67
C ASP A 45 11.71 -6.03 2.32
N THR A 46 12.63 -5.46 3.11
CA THR A 46 14.07 -5.59 2.89
C THR A 46 14.63 -6.93 3.38
N ALA A 47 13.95 -7.59 4.32
CA ALA A 47 14.33 -8.90 4.84
C ALA A 47 13.66 -10.04 4.06
N GLN A 48 12.45 -9.83 3.53
CA GLN A 48 11.64 -10.83 2.84
C GLN A 48 11.39 -10.41 1.40
N GLY A 49 12.24 -10.89 0.49
CA GLY A 49 12.28 -10.42 -0.89
C GLY A 49 11.01 -10.59 -1.72
N SER A 50 10.05 -11.43 -1.32
CA SER A 50 8.74 -11.58 -1.98
C SER A 50 7.63 -10.73 -1.35
N GLN A 51 7.86 -10.06 -0.22
CA GLN A 51 6.81 -9.36 0.50
C GLN A 51 6.83 -7.86 0.25
N VAL A 52 5.64 -7.28 0.23
CA VAL A 52 5.41 -5.84 0.19
C VAL A 52 4.42 -5.49 1.30
N SER A 53 4.78 -4.53 2.15
CA SER A 53 3.84 -3.96 3.12
C SER A 53 3.00 -2.89 2.43
N VAL A 54 1.70 -2.94 2.60
CA VAL A 54 0.76 -1.89 2.16
C VAL A 54 0.11 -1.29 3.40
N VAL A 55 0.19 0.02 3.54
CA VAL A 55 -0.46 0.77 4.62
C VAL A 55 -1.50 1.70 4.04
N VAL A 56 -2.68 1.71 4.63
CA VAL A 56 -3.74 2.69 4.37
C VAL A 56 -4.04 3.41 5.66
N ALA A 57 -3.92 4.74 5.67
CA ALA A 57 -4.03 5.55 6.87
C ALA A 57 -4.92 6.78 6.68
N TRP A 58 -5.65 7.12 7.74
CA TRP A 58 -6.34 8.38 8.00
C TRP A 58 -5.74 8.99 9.27
N GLU A 59 -6.19 10.19 9.62
CA GLU A 59 -5.71 10.92 10.81
C GLU A 59 -5.77 10.09 12.10
N LEU A 60 -6.82 9.27 12.28
CA LEU A 60 -7.07 8.51 13.52
C LEU A 60 -7.22 7.00 13.30
N SER A 61 -6.78 6.47 12.16
CA SER A 61 -6.91 5.04 11.86
C SER A 61 -5.91 4.62 10.80
N TRP A 62 -5.26 3.48 10.99
CA TRP A 62 -4.44 2.87 9.95
C TRP A 62 -4.62 1.35 9.92
N TYR A 63 -4.36 0.78 8.74
CA TYR A 63 -4.39 -0.66 8.49
C TYR A 63 -3.13 -1.04 7.73
N ARG A 64 -2.44 -2.08 8.20
CA ARG A 64 -1.26 -2.65 7.54
C ARG A 64 -1.58 -4.02 6.99
N TYR A 65 -1.22 -4.22 5.74
CA TYR A 65 -1.36 -5.47 5.02
C TYR A 65 0.01 -5.96 4.57
N ARG A 66 0.20 -7.28 4.58
CA ARG A 66 1.27 -7.96 3.85
C ARG A 66 0.70 -8.43 2.53
N VAL A 67 1.42 -8.15 1.45
CA VAL A 67 1.23 -8.80 0.17
C VAL A 67 2.43 -9.71 -0.11
N ASP A 68 2.22 -11.01 -0.18
CA ASP A 68 3.26 -11.98 -0.58
C ASP A 68 3.14 -12.29 -2.07
N LEU A 69 4.14 -11.85 -2.84
CA LEU A 69 4.18 -12.02 -4.29
C LEU A 69 4.41 -13.47 -4.73
N GLY A 70 4.85 -14.33 -3.81
CA GLY A 70 5.09 -15.76 -4.05
C GLY A 70 3.90 -16.67 -3.71
N ASP A 71 2.90 -16.16 -3.00
CA ASP A 71 1.70 -16.93 -2.62
C ASP A 71 0.62 -16.82 -3.73
N GLU A 72 0.11 -17.97 -4.18
CA GLU A 72 -0.92 -18.04 -5.23
C GLU A 72 -2.33 -18.26 -4.66
N GLY A 73 -2.46 -18.58 -3.37
CA GLY A 73 -3.73 -18.89 -2.72
C GLY A 73 -4.36 -17.67 -2.04
N ASP A 74 -3.68 -17.14 -1.02
CA ASP A 74 -4.14 -15.98 -0.26
C ASP A 74 -3.00 -14.96 -0.07
N PRO A 75 -2.64 -14.23 -1.14
CA PRO A 75 -1.45 -13.38 -1.13
C PRO A 75 -1.58 -12.12 -0.27
N VAL A 76 -2.77 -11.75 0.20
CA VAL A 76 -3.00 -10.48 0.89
C VAL A 76 -3.58 -10.75 2.26
N MET A 77 -2.85 -10.36 3.31
CA MET A 77 -3.25 -10.56 4.69
C MET A 77 -3.15 -9.26 5.48
N MET A 78 -4.18 -8.91 6.23
CA MET A 78 -4.08 -7.83 7.23
C MET A 78 -3.17 -8.28 8.37
N LEU A 79 -2.09 -7.55 8.61
CA LEU A 79 -1.15 -7.81 9.69
C LEU A 79 -1.56 -7.09 10.97
N ASP A 80 -1.94 -5.81 10.84
CA ASP A 80 -2.15 -4.96 12.01
C ASP A 80 -3.03 -3.75 11.69
N LYS A 81 -3.50 -3.07 12.74
CA LYS A 81 -4.23 -1.80 12.67
C LYS A 81 -4.02 -0.97 13.93
N GLY A 82 -4.18 0.33 13.83
CA GLY A 82 -4.07 1.22 14.98
C GLY A 82 -4.78 2.55 14.76
N GLU A 83 -4.55 3.47 15.68
CA GLU A 83 -5.30 4.74 15.79
C GLU A 83 -4.39 5.96 15.64
N GLU A 84 -3.07 5.80 15.71
CA GLU A 84 -2.10 6.89 15.57
C GLU A 84 -1.05 6.52 14.51
N ILE A 85 -0.80 7.42 13.55
CA ILE A 85 0.18 7.19 12.48
C ILE A 85 1.59 6.97 13.04
N GLU A 86 1.88 7.55 14.21
CA GLU A 86 3.14 7.42 14.94
C GLU A 86 3.45 5.99 15.39
N GLN A 87 2.44 5.11 15.44
CA GLN A 87 2.58 3.69 15.73
C GLN A 87 3.22 2.91 14.57
N LEU A 88 3.15 3.44 13.34
CA LEU A 88 3.77 2.83 12.17
C LEU A 88 5.28 3.06 12.18
N ASP A 89 6.07 2.08 11.75
CA ASP A 89 7.50 2.29 11.49
C ASP A 89 7.70 3.43 10.48
N GLU A 90 8.72 4.27 10.68
CA GLU A 90 8.97 5.46 9.84
C GLU A 90 9.07 5.11 8.35
N GLY A 91 9.72 3.99 8.03
CA GLY A 91 9.86 3.50 6.65
C GLY A 91 8.54 3.09 5.97
N LEU A 92 7.46 2.90 6.73
CA LEU A 92 6.12 2.59 6.20
C LEU A 92 5.27 3.85 5.95
N ARG A 93 5.79 5.04 6.25
CA ARG A 93 5.09 6.33 6.10
C ARG A 93 5.53 7.10 4.86
N ASP A 94 6.20 6.44 3.92
CA ASP A 94 6.44 6.98 2.59
C ASP A 94 5.17 6.80 1.75
N TRP A 95 4.33 7.85 1.72
CA TRP A 95 3.00 7.87 1.12
C TRP A 95 3.05 7.89 -0.42
N ASN A 96 3.63 6.84 -0.99
CA ASN A 96 3.94 6.67 -2.40
C ASN A 96 2.81 6.06 -3.23
N ALA A 97 1.60 5.96 -2.69
CA ALA A 97 0.42 5.43 -3.37
C ALA A 97 -0.82 6.26 -3.04
N ARG A 98 -1.88 6.08 -3.82
CA ARG A 98 -3.16 6.76 -3.62
C ARG A 98 -4.34 5.84 -3.86
N LEU A 99 -5.46 6.15 -3.22
CA LEU A 99 -6.75 5.56 -3.56
C LEU A 99 -7.41 6.40 -4.67
N ASP A 100 -7.86 5.76 -5.75
CA ASP A 100 -8.61 6.44 -6.82
C ASP A 100 -10.12 6.49 -6.53
N ALA A 101 -10.88 7.11 -7.45
CA ALA A 101 -12.32 7.29 -7.32
C ALA A 101 -13.12 5.96 -7.33
N ASP A 102 -12.57 4.91 -7.92
CA ASP A 102 -13.15 3.57 -7.95
C ASP A 102 -12.77 2.74 -6.71
N GLY A 103 -11.98 3.33 -5.80
CA GLY A 103 -11.48 2.69 -4.60
C GLY A 103 -10.32 1.72 -4.87
N ARG A 104 -9.61 1.86 -5.99
CA ARG A 104 -8.40 1.08 -6.27
C ARG A 104 -7.17 1.82 -5.76
N VAL A 105 -6.21 1.08 -5.25
CA VAL A 105 -4.91 1.62 -4.85
C VAL A 105 -3.99 1.64 -6.07
N LEU A 106 -3.46 2.81 -6.38
CA LEU A 106 -2.55 3.03 -7.49
C LEU A 106 -1.21 3.54 -6.96
N ALA A 107 -0.11 3.06 -7.53
CA ALA A 107 1.19 3.63 -7.26
C ALA A 107 1.17 5.13 -7.63
N GLY A 108 1.67 5.96 -6.73
CA GLY A 108 1.96 7.35 -7.01
C GLY A 108 3.12 7.41 -7.99
N HIS A 109 3.03 8.28 -8.99
CA HIS A 109 4.26 8.73 -9.63
C HIS A 109 4.98 9.52 -8.55
N SER A 110 6.24 9.21 -8.25
CA SER A 110 7.09 10.10 -7.48
C SER A 110 7.17 11.42 -8.24
N VAL A 111 6.32 12.38 -7.88
CA VAL A 111 6.40 13.76 -8.35
C VAL A 111 7.56 14.43 -7.62
N ASN A 112 8.78 14.05 -7.96
CA ASN A 112 9.91 14.96 -7.86
C ASN A 112 9.94 15.77 -9.15
N ASP A 113 8.99 16.69 -9.30
CA ASP A 113 9.08 17.80 -10.24
C ASP A 113 8.25 18.97 -9.70
N GLY A 114 8.96 20.05 -9.37
CA GLY A 114 8.44 21.27 -8.74
C GLY A 114 9.46 21.76 -7.70
N GLY A 115 10.57 22.39 -8.09
CA GLY A 115 10.58 23.62 -8.86
C GLY A 115 10.58 24.79 -7.88
N SER A 116 11.77 25.31 -7.59
CA SER A 116 11.92 26.69 -7.13
C SER A 116 12.89 27.37 -8.08
N GLU A 117 12.36 27.83 -9.20
CA GLU A 117 12.86 29.05 -9.85
C GLU A 117 12.18 30.23 -9.15
N ALA A 118 12.95 30.94 -8.33
CA ALA A 118 12.97 32.40 -8.15
C ALA A 118 14.01 32.76 -7.07
#